data_AF-A0A510UQU6-F1
#
_entry.id   AF-A0A510UQU6-F1
#
_cell.length_a   1.000
_cell.length_b   1.000
_cell.length_c   1.000
_cell.angle_alpha   90.00
_cell.angle_beta   90.00
_cell.angle_gamma   90.00
#
_symmetry.space_group_name_H-M   'P 1'
#
loop_
_entity.id
_entity.type
_entity.pdbx_description
1 polymer ?
#
loop_
_entity_poly.entity_id
_entity_poly.type
_entity_poly.pdbx_seq_one_letter_code
_entity_poly.pdbx_strand_id
1 'polypeptide(L)' 'MSRRDSEGGRVTDWLARHLLGPAQVGDGREPVRPASADERARERELRTSLVRVQDASGRTYLVERSDADTQEPS' A
#
# COMPACT_ATOMS: atom_id res chain seq x y z
N MET A 1 -29.79 -21.94 -15.86
CA MET A 1 -28.87 -21.06 -15.10
C MET A 1 -29.39 -19.63 -15.18
N SER A 2 -30.12 -19.16 -14.17
CA SER A 2 -30.61 -17.76 -14.15
C SER A 2 -29.48 -16.83 -13.73
N ARG A 3 -29.03 -15.96 -14.65
CA ARG A 3 -28.25 -14.77 -14.31
C ARG A 3 -29.17 -13.86 -13.49
N ARG A 4 -28.85 -13.64 -12.23
CA ARG A 4 -29.53 -12.62 -11.43
C ARG A 4 -29.23 -11.27 -12.06
N ASP A 5 -30.23 -10.69 -12.72
CA ASP A 5 -30.16 -9.34 -13.26
C ASP A 5 -29.72 -8.37 -12.17
N SER A 6 -28.55 -7.79 -12.40
CA SER A 6 -27.78 -7.08 -11.38
C SER A 6 -28.19 -5.61 -11.37
N GLU A 7 -29.30 -5.30 -10.71
CA GLU A 7 -29.73 -3.89 -10.53
C GLU A 7 -28.61 -3.03 -9.92
N GLY A 8 -27.83 -3.59 -8.98
CA GLY A 8 -26.66 -2.92 -8.40
C GLY A 8 -25.51 -2.63 -9.38
N GLY A 9 -25.40 -3.41 -10.46
CA GLY A 9 -24.40 -3.18 -11.50
C GLY A 9 -24.66 -1.87 -12.24
N ARG A 10 -25.91 -1.56 -12.55
CA ARG A 10 -26.30 -0.35 -13.31
C ARG A 10 -26.04 0.95 -12.53
N VAL A 11 -26.24 0.94 -11.22
CA VAL A 11 -25.94 2.11 -10.35
C VAL A 11 -24.44 2.36 -10.29
N THR A 12 -23.65 1.30 -10.13
CA THR A 12 -22.18 1.39 -10.10
C THR A 12 -21.63 1.88 -11.44
N ASP A 13 -22.17 1.37 -12.55
CA ASP A 13 -21.79 1.76 -13.91
C ASP A 13 -22.15 3.23 -14.21
N TRP A 14 -23.32 3.67 -13.73
CA TRP A 14 -23.74 5.07 -13.82
C TRP A 14 -22.83 6.00 -13.02
N LEU A 15 -22.48 5.64 -11.78
CA LEU A 15 -21.56 6.41 -10.93
C LEU A 15 -20.16 6.49 -11.54
N ALA A 16 -19.62 5.37 -12.01
CA ALA A 16 -18.32 5.32 -12.67
C ALA A 16 -18.27 6.25 -13.89
N ARG A 17 -19.35 6.29 -14.69
CA ARG A 17 -19.43 7.13 -15.89
C ARG A 17 -19.64 8.62 -15.60
N HIS A 18 -20.42 8.97 -14.58
CA HIS A 18 -20.90 10.36 -14.41
C HIS A 18 -20.28 11.10 -13.22
N LEU A 19 -19.73 10.39 -12.22
CA LEU A 19 -19.13 11.00 -11.02
C LEU A 19 -17.61 10.85 -10.96
N LEU A 20 -17.08 9.67 -11.26
CA LEU A 20 -15.65 9.37 -11.04
C LEU A 20 -14.74 9.76 -12.21
N GLY A 21 -15.31 10.12 -13.37
CA GLY A 21 -14.55 10.42 -14.58
C GLY A 21 -13.90 9.16 -15.18
N PRO A 22 -13.17 9.29 -16.30
CA PRO A 22 -12.46 8.15 -16.90
C PRO A 22 -11.49 7.55 -15.87
N ALA A 23 -11.35 6.22 -15.88
CA ALA A 23 -10.38 5.54 -15.04
C ALA A 23 -8.99 6.15 -15.27
N GLN A 24 -8.40 6.71 -14.22
CA GLN A 24 -7.06 7.26 -14.30
C GLN A 24 -6.07 6.11 -14.45
N VAL A 25 -5.50 5.97 -15.64
CA VAL A 25 -4.44 5.01 -15.94
C VAL A 25 -3.11 5.71 -15.67
N GLY A 26 -2.74 5.80 -14.39
CA GLY A 26 -1.46 6.32 -13.93
C GLY A 26 -0.92 5.44 -12.81
N ASP A 27 0.38 5.48 -12.56
CA ASP A 27 0.92 4.86 -11.35
C ASP A 27 0.44 5.70 -10.15
N GLY A 28 -0.57 5.20 -9.44
CA GLY A 28 -1.09 5.86 -8.23
C GLY A 28 -0.08 5.95 -7.09
N ARG A 29 1.10 5.34 -7.24
CA ARG A 29 2.24 5.47 -6.32
C ARG A 29 3.23 6.53 -6.77
N GLU A 30 3.07 7.09 -7.97
CA GLU A 30 3.95 8.13 -8.47
C GLU A 30 3.71 9.45 -7.71
N PRO A 31 4.77 10.10 -7.20
CA PRO A 31 4.62 11.36 -6.49
C PRO A 31 4.03 12.45 -7.40
N VAL A 32 2.93 13.07 -6.98
CA VAL A 32 2.28 14.20 -7.69
C VAL A 32 3.23 15.41 -7.80
N ARG A 33 4.20 15.51 -6.89
CA ARG A 33 5.29 16.50 -6.92
C ARG A 33 6.60 15.86 -6.50
N PRO A 34 7.75 16.45 -6.85
CA PRO A 34 9.04 16.02 -6.31
C PRO A 34 9.05 16.05 -4.77
N ALA A 35 9.66 15.02 -4.17
CA ALA A 35 9.84 14.92 -2.73
C ALA A 35 10.94 15.89 -2.25
N SER A 36 10.68 16.58 -1.14
CA SER A 36 11.63 17.46 -0.48
C SER A 36 12.84 16.67 0.05
N ALA A 37 13.90 17.37 0.47
CA ALA A 37 15.06 16.74 1.10
C ALA A 37 14.68 16.00 2.39
N ASP A 38 13.81 16.62 3.20
CA ASP A 38 13.34 16.08 4.47
C ASP A 38 12.42 14.87 4.27
N GLU A 39 11.50 14.95 3.29
CA GLU A 39 10.64 13.83 2.91
C GLU A 39 11.47 12.62 2.46
N ARG A 40 12.51 12.86 1.65
CA ARG A 40 13.45 11.79 1.24
C ARG A 40 14.27 11.26 2.41
N ALA A 41 14.67 12.10 3.36
CA ALA A 41 15.40 11.68 4.54
C ALA A 41 14.56 10.76 5.43
N ARG A 42 13.32 11.17 5.71
CA ARG A 42 12.36 10.38 6.48
C ARG A 42 12.01 9.05 5.80
N GLU A 43 11.83 9.05 4.48
CA GLU A 43 11.57 7.80 3.74
C GLU A 43 12.75 6.82 3.85
N ARG A 44 13.99 7.33 3.80
CA ARG A 44 15.18 6.49 4.01
C ARG A 44 15.20 5.92 5.42
N GLU A 45 14.96 6.77 6.43
CA GLU A 45 14.89 6.35 7.82
C GLU A 45 13.89 5.20 8.01
N LEU A 46 12.63 5.40 7.61
CA LEU A 46 11.56 4.40 7.75
C LEU A 46 11.87 3.07 7.05
N ARG A 47 12.53 3.11 5.88
CA ARG A 47 12.94 1.89 5.16
C ARG A 47 14.05 1.12 5.85
N THR A 48 14.84 1.79 6.69
CA THR A 48 15.99 1.19 7.37
C THR A 48 15.72 0.86 8.83
N SER A 49 14.80 1.57 9.47
CA SER A 49 14.50 1.44 10.90
C SER A 49 13.50 0.34 11.22
N LEU A 50 12.78 -0.21 10.23
CA LEU A 50 11.77 -1.24 10.44
C LEU A 50 12.17 -2.58 9.80
N VAL A 51 11.92 -3.68 10.51
CA VAL A 51 12.11 -5.06 10.04
C VAL A 51 10.81 -5.85 10.09
N ARG A 52 10.64 -6.80 9.16
CA ARG A 52 9.49 -7.69 9.14
C ARG A 52 9.77 -8.93 9.99
N VAL A 53 8.87 -9.26 10.90
CA VAL A 53 8.94 -10.46 11.74
C VAL A 53 7.65 -11.26 11.57
N GLN A 54 7.75 -12.59 11.53
CA GLN A 54 6.61 -13.50 11.57
C GLN A 54 6.49 -14.14 12.95
N ASP A 55 5.27 -14.19 13.49
CA ASP A 55 5.00 -14.96 14.70
C ASP A 55 4.77 -16.46 14.39
N ALA A 56 4.65 -17.28 15.44
CA ALA A 56 4.37 -18.71 15.31
C ALA A 56 3.01 -19.03 14.66
N SER A 57 2.10 -18.06 14.58
CA SER A 57 0.82 -18.19 13.88
C SER A 57 0.90 -17.78 12.40
N GLY A 58 2.09 -17.40 11.91
CA GLY A 58 2.32 -16.96 10.53
C GLY A 58 1.88 -15.52 10.25
N ARG A 59 1.53 -14.73 11.27
CA ARG A 59 1.18 -13.31 11.09
C ARG A 59 2.46 -12.49 10.98
N THR A 60 2.48 -11.56 10.02
CA THR A 60 3.62 -10.68 9.75
C THR A 60 3.42 -9.31 10.36
N TYR A 61 4.43 -8.81 11.08
CA TYR A 61 4.45 -7.50 11.71
C TYR A 61 5.68 -6.72 11.25
N LEU A 62 5.58 -5.39 11.27
CA LEU A 62 6.72 -4.49 11.18
C LEU A 62 7.08 -4.06 12.60
N VAL A 63 8.34 -4.24 12.98
CA VAL A 63 8.86 -3.83 14.28
C VAL A 63 10.08 -2.94 14.07
N GLU A 64 10.37 -2.08 15.05
CA GLU A 64 11.61 -1.32 15.05
C GLU A 64 12.80 -2.28 15.11
N ARG A 65 13.80 -2.02 14.25
CA ARG A 65 15.07 -2.72 14.26
C ARG A 65 15.72 -2.46 15.61
N SER A 66 15.92 -3.53 16.37
CA SER A 66 16.63 -3.46 17.65
C SER A 66 18.14 -3.50 17.36
N ASP A 67 18.96 -2.77 18.13
CA ASP A 67 20.43 -2.82 17.98
C ASP A 67 21.01 -4.25 18.15
N ALA A 68 20.25 -5.15 18.81
CA ALA A 68 20.58 -6.56 19.00
C ALA A 68 20.51 -7.42 17.71
N ASP A 69 19.82 -6.98 16.65
CA ASP A 69 19.69 -7.74 15.40
C ASP A 69 20.96 -7.67 14.51
N THR A 70 21.99 -6.93 14.94
CA THR A 70 23.31 -6.88 14.26
C THR A 70 24.21 -8.06 14.65
N GLN A 71 23.77 -8.96 15.53
CA GLN A 71 24.55 -10.15 15.88
C GLN A 71 24.44 -11.19 14.75
N GLU A 72 25.53 -11.29 13.98
CA GLU A 72 25.77 -12.33 12.98
C GLU A 72 25.37 -13.73 13.48
N PRO A 73 24.82 -14.60 12.61
CA PRO A 73 24.54 -15.97 13.01
C PRO A 73 25.88 -16.69 13.24
N SER A 74 26.19 -17.02 14.50
CA SER A 74 27.26 -17.95 14.87
C SER A 74 26.77 -19.39 14.86
#